data_AF-A0A2Z6IB12-F1
#
_entry.id   AF-A0A2Z6IB12-F1
#
_cell.length_a   1.000
_cell.length_b   1.000
_cell.length_c   1.000
_cell.angle_alpha   90.00
_cell.angle_beta   90.00
_cell.angle_gamma   90.00
#
_symmetry.space_group_name_H-M   'P 1'
#
loop_
_entity.id
_entity.type
_entity.pdbx_description
1 polymer ?
#
loop_
_entity_poly.entity_id
_entity_poly.type
_entity_poly.pdbx_seq_one_letter_code
_entity_poly.pdbx_strand_id
1 'polypeptide(L)'
;MRRSFLSVVFAGLVSALILPAAHASPQSDALAECLHTNMTADDQKVLIQWAYVALGKTSAARAVQPIPAEKTKAVESAAQRTLSNLVLRKCSKPALAVLVKDPKTGLQDTLQSLASRLIQDELKRRTSPVLPITITDLLKPRG
;
A
#
# COMPACT_ATOMS: atom_id res chain seq x y z
N MET A 1 -36.81 57.19 -10.62
CA MET A 1 -36.61 56.48 -11.90
C MET A 1 -35.53 55.42 -11.67
N ARG A 2 -35.85 54.17 -11.28
CA ARG A 2 -36.19 53.02 -12.13
C ARG A 2 -35.31 52.90 -13.39
N ARG A 3 -34.35 51.98 -13.39
CA ARG A 3 -34.27 50.86 -14.35
C ARG A 3 -33.15 49.88 -13.97
N SER A 4 -33.60 48.65 -13.74
CA SER A 4 -32.85 47.41 -13.52
C SER A 4 -32.10 46.94 -14.77
N PHE A 5 -31.33 45.86 -14.54
CA PHE A 5 -30.94 44.77 -15.43
C PHE A 5 -29.50 44.84 -15.94
N LEU A 6 -28.64 44.03 -15.33
CA LEU A 6 -28.15 42.80 -15.97
C LEU A 6 -27.40 41.95 -14.93
N SER A 7 -28.07 40.90 -14.48
CA SER A 7 -27.48 39.79 -13.73
C SER A 7 -26.41 39.11 -14.58
N VAL A 8 -25.14 39.28 -14.20
CA VAL A 8 -24.06 38.44 -14.71
C VAL A 8 -24.05 37.17 -13.87
N VAL A 9 -24.52 36.08 -14.49
CA VAL A 9 -24.49 34.72 -13.98
C VAL A 9 -23.02 34.33 -13.75
N PHE A 10 -22.57 34.36 -12.50
CA PHE A 10 -21.31 33.74 -12.09
C PHE A 10 -21.53 32.23 -12.01
N ALA A 11 -21.34 31.55 -13.13
CA ALA A 11 -21.13 30.10 -13.15
C ALA A 11 -19.78 29.81 -12.48
N GLY A 12 -19.81 29.57 -11.16
CA GLY A 12 -18.66 29.14 -10.39
C GLY A 12 -18.25 27.73 -10.83
N LEU A 13 -17.21 27.65 -11.65
CA LEU A 13 -16.45 26.43 -11.93
C LEU A 13 -15.97 25.82 -10.61
N VAL A 14 -16.57 24.69 -10.21
CA VAL A 14 -16.01 23.82 -9.17
C VAL A 14 -14.76 23.16 -9.77
N SER A 15 -13.61 23.77 -9.52
CA SER A 15 -12.31 23.18 -9.86
C SER A 15 -12.07 22.00 -8.91
N ALA A 16 -12.29 20.79 -9.39
CA ALA A 16 -11.90 19.57 -8.68
C ALA A 16 -10.37 19.53 -8.62
N LEU A 17 -9.80 19.76 -7.43
CA LEU A 17 -8.41 19.44 -7.11
C LEU A 17 -8.24 17.91 -7.23
N ILE A 18 -7.88 17.44 -8.42
CA ILE A 18 -7.38 16.09 -8.61
C ILE A 18 -5.96 16.10 -8.03
N LEU A 19 -5.85 15.81 -6.73
CA LEU A 19 -4.57 15.46 -6.13
C LEU A 19 -4.05 14.23 -6.89
N PRO A 20 -2.86 14.27 -7.50
CA PRO A 20 -2.29 13.06 -8.08
C PRO A 20 -2.13 12.06 -6.94
N ALA A 21 -2.85 10.94 -7.03
CA ALA A 21 -2.58 9.80 -6.16
C ALA A 21 -1.09 9.48 -6.32
N ALA A 22 -0.36 9.40 -5.21
CA ALA A 22 1.04 8.99 -5.22
C ALA A 22 1.10 7.55 -5.73
N HIS A 23 1.17 7.38 -7.05
CA HIS A 23 1.42 6.12 -7.70
C HIS A 23 2.91 5.86 -7.59
N ALA A 24 3.27 4.66 -7.14
CA ALA A 24 4.65 4.20 -7.18
C ALA A 24 5.19 4.43 -8.60
N SER A 25 6.44 4.89 -8.71
CA SER A 25 7.03 5.05 -10.04
C SER A 25 7.01 3.71 -10.79
N PRO A 26 6.93 3.71 -12.14
CA PRO A 26 6.90 2.46 -12.91
C PRO A 26 8.08 1.53 -12.61
N GLN A 27 9.22 2.09 -12.20
CA GLN A 27 10.40 1.32 -11.79
C GLN A 27 10.18 0.62 -10.45
N SER A 28 9.60 1.32 -9.50
CA SER A 28 9.29 0.80 -8.17
C SER A 28 8.28 -0.34 -8.23
N ASP A 29 7.27 -0.19 -9.08
CA ASP A 29 6.28 -1.25 -9.34
C ASP A 29 6.91 -2.45 -10.07
N ALA A 30 7.81 -2.22 -11.03
CA ALA A 30 8.52 -3.32 -11.70
C ALA A 30 9.40 -4.12 -10.74
N LEU A 31 10.04 -3.46 -9.77
CA LEU A 31 10.80 -4.14 -8.72
C LEU A 31 9.87 -4.89 -7.76
N ALA A 32 8.77 -4.27 -7.33
CA ALA A 32 7.78 -4.91 -6.45
C ALA A 32 7.17 -6.15 -7.09
N GLU A 33 6.82 -6.08 -8.37
CA GLU A 33 6.34 -7.22 -9.16
C GLU A 33 7.41 -8.32 -9.20
N CYS A 34 8.65 -8.00 -9.56
CA CYS A 34 9.72 -9.00 -9.61
C CYS A 34 9.89 -9.73 -8.27
N LEU A 35 9.91 -8.97 -7.16
CA LEU A 35 10.02 -9.54 -5.82
C LEU A 35 8.83 -10.46 -5.51
N HIS A 36 7.62 -10.04 -5.87
CA HIS A 36 6.39 -10.80 -5.67
C HIS A 36 6.33 -12.09 -6.49
N THR A 37 6.73 -12.06 -7.75
CA THR A 37 6.71 -13.26 -8.61
C THR A 37 7.81 -14.27 -8.25
N ASN A 38 8.94 -13.82 -7.69
CA ASN A 38 10.13 -14.68 -7.47
C ASN A 38 10.31 -15.15 -6.02
N MET A 39 9.45 -14.74 -5.09
CA MET A 39 9.53 -15.19 -3.71
C MET A 39 9.11 -16.66 -3.56
N THR A 40 9.79 -17.39 -2.69
CA THR A 40 9.31 -18.69 -2.22
C THR A 40 8.18 -18.53 -1.19
N ALA A 41 7.54 -19.63 -0.80
CA ALA A 41 6.55 -19.60 0.28
C ALA A 41 7.14 -19.09 1.62
N ASP A 42 8.40 -19.43 1.90
CA ASP A 42 9.09 -18.97 3.11
C ASP A 42 9.43 -17.48 3.04
N ASP A 43 9.88 -17.00 1.88
CA ASP A 43 10.09 -15.57 1.65
C ASP A 43 8.78 -14.79 1.81
N GLN A 44 7.69 -15.29 1.21
CA GLN A 44 6.36 -14.71 1.31
C GLN A 44 5.91 -14.58 2.76
N LYS A 45 6.09 -15.64 3.56
CA LYS A 45 5.77 -15.64 4.99
C LYS A 45 6.52 -14.54 5.73
N VAL A 46 7.82 -14.40 5.50
CA VAL A 46 8.64 -13.36 6.14
C VAL A 46 8.15 -11.96 5.76
N LEU A 47 7.83 -11.75 4.48
CA LEU A 47 7.41 -10.43 4.00
C LEU A 47 5.99 -10.06 4.42
N ILE A 48 5.07 -11.03 4.55
CA ILE A 48 3.75 -10.81 5.16
C ILE A 48 3.91 -10.43 6.64
N GLN A 49 4.77 -11.13 7.38
CA GLN A 49 5.05 -10.77 8.79
C GLN A 49 5.58 -9.34 8.90
N TRP A 50 6.47 -8.94 8.02
CA TRP A 50 6.96 -7.56 7.97
C TRP A 50 5.86 -6.55 7.64
N ALA A 51 5.01 -6.83 6.65
CA ALA A 51 3.88 -5.96 6.32
C ALA A 51 2.92 -5.79 7.50
N TYR A 52 2.63 -6.89 8.22
CA TYR A 52 1.83 -6.85 9.46
C TYR A 52 2.50 -6.02 10.55
N VAL A 53 3.79 -6.23 10.79
CA VAL A 53 4.55 -5.46 11.80
C VAL A 53 4.60 -3.97 11.43
N ALA A 54 4.78 -3.64 10.16
CA ALA A 54 4.79 -2.26 9.68
C ALA A 54 3.44 -1.57 9.92
N LEU A 55 2.33 -2.23 9.57
CA LEU A 55 0.98 -1.75 9.89
C LEU A 55 0.73 -1.68 11.40
N GLY A 56 1.27 -2.65 12.15
CA GLY A 56 1.21 -2.75 13.61
C GLY A 56 1.78 -1.55 14.37
N LYS A 57 2.61 -0.73 13.71
CA LYS A 57 3.16 0.52 14.29
C LYS A 57 2.15 1.66 14.36
N THR A 58 1.05 1.60 13.60
CA THR A 58 0.02 2.63 13.59
C THR A 58 -0.70 2.70 14.94
N SER A 59 -1.22 3.87 15.30
CA SER A 59 -2.01 4.04 16.53
C SER A 59 -3.25 3.13 16.54
N ALA A 60 -3.91 2.98 15.39
CA ALA A 60 -5.07 2.10 15.23
C ALA A 60 -4.73 0.64 15.50
N ALA A 61 -3.64 0.11 14.92
CA ALA A 61 -3.24 -1.26 15.15
C ALA A 61 -2.75 -1.49 16.61
N ARG A 62 -2.02 -0.53 17.18
CA ARG A 62 -1.57 -0.60 18.58
C ARG A 62 -2.72 -0.59 19.59
N ALA A 63 -3.85 0.05 19.27
CA ALA A 63 -5.05 0.03 20.10
C ALA A 63 -5.71 -1.37 20.15
N VAL A 64 -5.54 -2.17 19.09
CA VAL A 64 -5.94 -3.59 19.09
C VAL A 64 -4.94 -4.43 19.87
N GLN A 65 -3.66 -4.35 19.49
CA GLN A 65 -2.59 -5.06 20.19
C GLN A 65 -1.22 -4.43 19.87
N PRO A 66 -0.42 -4.02 20.88
CA PRO A 66 0.94 -3.58 20.64
C PRO A 66 1.86 -4.78 20.34
N ILE A 67 2.70 -4.65 19.31
CA ILE A 67 3.75 -5.63 18.98
C ILE A 67 5.02 -5.25 19.77
N PRO A 68 5.65 -6.19 20.51
CA PRO A 68 6.90 -5.93 21.22
C PRO A 68 8.03 -5.49 20.28
N ALA A 69 8.83 -4.49 20.70
CA ALA A 69 9.91 -3.93 19.90
C ALA A 69 10.96 -4.96 19.45
N GLU A 70 11.27 -5.95 20.30
CA GLU A 70 12.18 -7.04 19.97
C GLU A 70 11.67 -7.88 18.79
N LYS A 71 10.38 -8.23 18.80
CA LYS A 71 9.74 -8.96 17.70
C LYS A 71 9.72 -8.13 16.42
N THR A 72 9.42 -6.84 16.53
CA THR A 72 9.48 -5.90 15.39
C THR A 72 10.86 -5.91 14.75
N LYS A 73 11.92 -5.76 15.54
CA LYS A 73 13.31 -5.74 15.05
C LYS A 73 13.71 -7.07 14.40
N ALA A 74 13.31 -8.19 14.99
CA ALA A 74 13.59 -9.52 14.44
C ALA A 74 12.94 -9.71 13.05
N VAL A 75 11.68 -9.31 12.91
CA VAL A 75 10.93 -9.40 11.64
C VAL A 75 11.52 -8.45 10.59
N GLU A 76 11.84 -7.21 10.95
CA GLU A 76 12.47 -6.25 10.03
C GLU A 76 13.83 -6.74 9.52
N SER A 77 14.66 -7.30 10.41
CA SER A 77 15.95 -7.90 10.03
C SER A 77 15.78 -9.11 9.11
N ALA A 78 14.77 -9.94 9.34
CA ALA A 78 14.46 -11.06 8.45
C ALA A 78 14.02 -10.56 7.07
N ALA A 79 13.10 -9.59 7.01
CA ALA A 79 12.63 -9.01 5.76
C ALA A 79 13.76 -8.33 4.98
N GLN A 80 14.64 -7.56 5.63
CA GLN A 80 15.80 -6.95 4.98
C GLN A 80 16.70 -8.01 4.32
N ARG A 81 16.97 -9.12 5.02
CA ARG A 81 17.77 -10.23 4.47
C ARG A 81 17.08 -10.91 3.30
N THR A 82 15.79 -11.22 3.43
CA THR A 82 14.97 -11.81 2.35
C THR A 82 14.94 -10.92 1.11
N LEU A 83 14.63 -9.63 1.27
CA LEU A 83 14.63 -8.67 0.18
C LEU A 83 16.00 -8.56 -0.49
N SER A 84 17.08 -8.46 0.30
CA SER A 84 18.44 -8.37 -0.24
C SER A 84 18.78 -9.61 -1.07
N ASN A 85 18.43 -10.80 -0.58
CA ASN A 85 18.67 -12.05 -1.31
C ASN A 85 17.86 -12.12 -2.61
N LEU A 86 16.58 -11.76 -2.59
CA LEU A 86 15.73 -11.74 -3.78
C LEU A 86 16.21 -10.72 -4.82
N VAL A 87 16.56 -9.51 -4.37
CA VAL A 87 17.14 -8.48 -5.23
C VAL A 87 18.42 -8.97 -5.88
N LEU A 88 19.37 -9.47 -5.10
CA LEU A 88 20.67 -9.88 -5.65
C LEU A 88 20.57 -11.08 -6.59
N ARG A 89 19.69 -12.04 -6.30
CA ARG A 89 19.62 -13.30 -7.08
C ARG A 89 18.64 -13.28 -8.24
N LYS A 90 17.54 -12.54 -8.13
CA LYS A 90 16.41 -12.62 -9.07
C LYS A 90 15.98 -11.26 -9.62
N CYS A 91 16.13 -10.19 -8.84
CA CYS A 91 15.54 -8.89 -9.16
C CYS A 91 16.55 -7.73 -9.27
N SER A 92 17.79 -8.02 -9.64
CA SER A 92 18.87 -7.04 -9.65
C SER A 92 18.68 -5.96 -10.73
N LYS A 93 18.18 -6.36 -11.91
CA LYS A 93 17.91 -5.46 -13.03
C LYS A 93 16.85 -4.38 -12.69
N PRO A 94 15.64 -4.73 -12.21
CA PRO A 94 14.68 -3.70 -11.81
C PRO A 94 15.15 -2.90 -10.59
N ALA A 95 15.94 -3.49 -9.68
CA ALA A 95 16.51 -2.77 -8.54
C ALA A 95 17.51 -1.69 -8.98
N LEU A 96 18.37 -1.99 -9.95
CA LEU A 96 19.27 -1.00 -10.53
C LEU A 96 18.49 0.11 -11.25
N ALA A 97 17.38 -0.23 -11.91
CA ALA A 97 16.53 0.77 -12.55
C ALA A 97 15.89 1.74 -11.55
N VAL A 98 15.43 1.24 -10.39
CA VAL A 98 14.97 2.07 -9.27
C VAL A 98 16.11 2.96 -8.78
N LEU A 99 17.28 2.40 -8.49
CA LEU A 99 18.43 3.16 -8.00
C LEU A 99 18.83 4.31 -8.95
N VAL A 100 18.80 4.08 -10.26
CA VAL A 100 19.23 5.07 -11.26
C VAL A 100 18.14 6.10 -11.54
N LYS A 101 16.87 5.68 -11.64
CA LYS A 101 15.77 6.53 -12.12
C LYS A 101 14.96 7.16 -10.99
N ASP A 102 14.97 6.56 -9.82
CA ASP A 102 14.21 6.99 -8.65
C ASP A 102 14.98 6.71 -7.33
N PRO A 103 16.14 7.36 -7.11
CA PRO A 103 16.99 7.10 -5.96
C PRO A 103 16.42 7.58 -4.63
N LYS A 104 15.42 8.47 -4.63
CA LYS A 104 14.94 9.15 -3.41
C LYS A 104 13.80 8.39 -2.75
N THR A 105 12.77 8.04 -3.51
CA THR A 105 11.55 7.40 -2.98
C THR A 105 11.35 6.00 -3.52
N GLY A 106 12.04 5.62 -4.59
CA GLY A 106 11.72 4.38 -5.29
C GLY A 106 11.82 3.10 -4.45
N LEU A 107 12.74 3.03 -3.49
CA LEU A 107 12.76 1.90 -2.54
C LEU A 107 11.52 1.89 -1.64
N GLN A 108 11.12 3.05 -1.09
CA GLN A 108 9.92 3.16 -0.27
C GLN A 108 8.67 2.78 -1.08
N ASP A 109 8.57 3.28 -2.30
CA ASP A 109 7.46 3.00 -3.21
C ASP A 109 7.40 1.52 -3.60
N THR A 110 8.55 0.87 -3.85
CA THR A 110 8.63 -0.58 -4.06
C THR A 110 8.11 -1.34 -2.85
N LEU A 111 8.56 -0.98 -1.65
CA LEU A 111 8.17 -1.66 -0.42
C LEU A 111 6.67 -1.49 -0.13
N GLN A 112 6.12 -0.30 -0.40
CA GLN A 112 4.69 -0.04 -0.31
C GLN A 112 3.90 -0.91 -1.30
N SER A 113 4.30 -0.91 -2.58
CA SER A 113 3.65 -1.71 -3.63
C SER A 113 3.71 -3.21 -3.32
N LEU A 114 4.87 -3.70 -2.87
CA LEU A 114 5.05 -5.09 -2.45
C LEU A 114 4.18 -5.46 -1.24
N ALA A 115 4.14 -4.61 -0.21
CA ALA A 115 3.29 -4.82 0.97
C ALA A 115 1.81 -4.88 0.59
N SER A 116 1.34 -3.96 -0.26
CA SER A 116 -0.04 -3.94 -0.75
C SER A 116 -0.41 -5.23 -1.46
N ARG A 117 0.46 -5.75 -2.34
CA ARG A 117 0.24 -7.02 -3.06
C ARG A 117 0.16 -8.20 -2.10
N LEU A 118 1.11 -8.32 -1.17
CA LEU A 118 1.14 -9.39 -0.18
C LEU A 118 -0.10 -9.40 0.72
N ILE A 119 -0.51 -8.23 1.19
CA ILE A 119 -1.71 -8.09 2.02
C ILE A 119 -2.96 -8.39 1.20
N GLN A 120 -3.08 -7.90 -0.03
CA GLN A 120 -4.23 -8.19 -0.89
C GLN A 120 -4.37 -9.69 -1.17
N ASP A 121 -3.27 -10.39 -1.43
CA ASP A 121 -3.28 -11.84 -1.62
C ASP A 121 -3.74 -12.57 -0.36
N GLU A 122 -3.19 -12.20 0.80
CA GLU A 122 -3.55 -12.84 2.07
C GLU A 122 -5.00 -12.52 2.46
N LEU A 123 -5.42 -11.26 2.32
CA LEU A 123 -6.81 -10.86 2.53
C LEU A 123 -7.73 -11.65 1.60
N LYS A 124 -7.47 -11.71 0.29
CA LYS A 124 -8.30 -12.49 -0.64
C LYS A 124 -8.46 -13.95 -0.22
N ARG A 125 -7.41 -14.56 0.36
CA ARG A 125 -7.46 -15.93 0.91
C ARG A 125 -8.26 -16.04 2.20
N ARG A 126 -8.23 -15.01 3.06
CA ARG A 126 -8.84 -15.01 4.40
C ARG A 126 -10.24 -14.41 4.44
N THR A 127 -10.57 -13.47 3.55
CA THR A 127 -11.78 -12.64 3.58
C THR A 127 -13.00 -13.28 2.94
N SER A 128 -12.90 -14.52 2.49
CA SER A 128 -14.07 -15.33 2.20
C SER A 128 -14.71 -15.80 3.52
N PRO A 129 -15.96 -15.46 3.83
CA PRO A 129 -16.49 -14.16 4.30
C PRO A 129 -16.04 -13.82 5.74
N VAL A 130 -15.26 -12.74 5.93
CA VAL A 130 -14.72 -12.34 7.26
C VAL A 130 -15.72 -11.61 8.15
N LEU A 131 -16.77 -11.06 7.57
CA LEU A 131 -17.87 -10.46 8.31
C LEU A 131 -19.13 -11.24 7.92
N PRO A 132 -19.93 -11.75 8.87
CA PRO A 132 -21.27 -12.27 8.60
C PRO A 132 -22.23 -11.11 8.31
N ILE A 133 -21.80 -10.18 7.46
CA ILE A 133 -22.59 -9.06 6.97
C ILE A 133 -22.65 -9.22 5.46
N THR A 134 -23.86 -9.28 4.96
CA THR A 134 -24.13 -9.20 3.53
C THR A 134 -24.18 -7.74 3.11
N ILE A 135 -24.08 -7.46 1.80
CA ILE A 135 -24.36 -6.12 1.26
C ILE A 135 -25.76 -5.65 1.71
N THR A 136 -26.71 -6.58 1.87
CA THR A 136 -28.06 -6.33 2.38
C THR A 136 -28.05 -5.75 3.80
N ASP A 137 -27.19 -6.24 4.68
CA ASP A 137 -27.06 -5.73 6.06
C ASP A 137 -26.50 -4.31 6.10
N LEU A 138 -25.64 -3.95 5.14
CA LEU A 138 -25.08 -2.60 5.01
C LEU A 138 -26.07 -1.59 4.42
N LEU A 139 -26.99 -2.04 3.56
CA LEU A 139 -27.98 -1.20 2.89
C LEU A 139 -29.26 -0.99 3.71
N LYS A 140 -29.43 -1.70 4.83
CA LYS A 140 -30.61 -1.54 5.69
C LYS A 140 -30.62 -0.11 6.28
N PRO A 141 -31.67 0.70 6.03
CA PRO A 141 -31.76 2.04 6.60
C PRO A 141 -31.68 1.97 8.12
N ARG A 142 -30.78 2.75 8.73
CA ARG A 142 -30.79 2.97 10.18
C ARG A 142 -31.93 3.94 10.46
N GLY A 143 -33.07 3.39 10.88
CA GLY A 143 -34.20 4.16 11.39
C GLY A 143 -33.85 4.88 12.69
#